data_AF-A0A3M1NKI3-F1
#
_entry.id   AF-A0A3M1NKI3-F1
#
_cell.length_a   1.000
_cell.length_b   1.000
_cell.length_c   1.000
_cell.angle_alpha   90.00
_cell.angle_beta   90.00
_cell.angle_gamma   90.00
#
_symmetry.space_group_name_H-M   'P 1'
#
loop_
_entity.id
_entity.type
_entity.pdbx_description
1 polymer ?
#
loop_
_entity_poly.entity_id
_entity_poly.type
_entity_poly.pdbx_seq_one_letter_code
_entity_poly.pdbx_strand_id
1 'polypeptide(L)'
;TERRITVNIIFLILFYIIIGINHVVFLNLNAILPLIILTVAMLTAVPFIIYILFRKKKELAITLVAFSTFKNGGLAAAICLALFTPESVVPIGVRAFFAPLSVILFSWLEKRF
;
A
#
# COMPACT_ATOMS: atom_id res chain seq x y z
N THR A 1 7.49 -13.69 18.56
CA THR A 1 6.22 -12.93 18.58
C THR A 1 6.43 -11.46 18.86
N GLU A 2 7.24 -11.11 19.86
CA GLU A 2 7.57 -9.73 20.25
C GLU A 2 8.07 -8.84 19.11
N ARG A 3 9.07 -9.29 18.33
CA ARG A 3 9.59 -8.54 17.16
C ARG A 3 8.49 -8.12 16.17
N ARG A 4 7.49 -8.97 15.92
CA ARG A 4 6.39 -8.64 15.00
C ARG A 4 5.49 -7.54 15.56
N ILE A 5 5.20 -7.61 16.85
CA ILE A 5 4.41 -6.60 17.56
C ILE A 5 5.14 -5.26 17.52
N THR A 6 6.44 -5.24 17.82
CA THR A 6 7.26 -4.03 17.76
C THR A 6 7.23 -3.39 16.37
N VAL A 7 7.42 -4.18 15.31
CA VAL A 7 7.38 -3.65 13.93
C VAL A 7 6.00 -3.07 13.60
N ASN A 8 4.91 -3.74 13.99
CA ASN A 8 3.56 -3.24 13.74
C ASN A 8 3.27 -1.96 14.52
N ILE A 9 3.74 -1.84 15.77
CA ILE A 9 3.60 -0.62 16.57
C ILE A 9 4.38 0.53 15.91
N ILE A 10 5.62 0.30 15.50
CA ILE A 10 6.43 1.31 14.81
C ILE A 10 5.73 1.76 13.51
N PHE A 11 5.20 0.81 12.74
CA PHE A 11 4.46 1.12 11.52
C PHE A 11 3.18 1.91 11.80
N LEU A 12 2.45 1.57 12.87
CA LEU A 12 1.25 2.28 13.29
C LEU A 12 1.55 3.72 13.71
N ILE A 13 2.64 3.93 14.45
CA ILE A 13 3.10 5.27 14.83
C ILE A 13 3.45 6.09 13.59
N LEU A 14 4.21 5.50 12.65
CA LEU A 14 4.56 6.17 11.40
C LEU A 14 3.31 6.52 10.58
N PHE A 15 2.35 5.61 10.50
CA PHE A 15 1.06 5.86 9.85
C PHE A 15 0.30 7.01 10.52
N TYR A 16 0.21 7.02 11.85
CA TYR A 16 -0.42 8.09 12.62
C TYR A 16 0.23 9.46 12.35
N ILE A 17 1.56 9.52 12.30
CA ILE A 17 2.31 10.75 11.99
C ILE A 17 1.97 11.27 10.58
N ILE A 18 1.93 10.37 9.58
CA ILE A 18 1.59 10.75 8.19
C ILE A 18 0.19 11.36 8.13
N ILE A 19 -0.79 10.72 8.77
CA ILE A 19 -2.17 11.21 8.82
C ILE A 19 -2.26 12.54 9.59
N GLY A 20 -1.61 12.63 10.74
CA GLY A 20 -1.66 13.81 11.61
C GLY A 20 -1.08 15.06 10.95
N ILE A 21 0.11 14.95 10.34
CA ILE A 21 0.75 16.09 9.67
C ILE A 21 -0.06 16.54 8.45
N ASN A 22 -0.72 15.61 7.75
CA ASN A 22 -1.46 15.90 6.53
C ASN A 22 -2.99 15.90 6.72
N HIS A 23 -3.49 16.07 7.95
CA HIS A 23 -4.91 15.90 8.26
C HIS A 23 -5.81 16.78 7.39
N VAL A 24 -5.37 17.99 7.03
CA VAL A 24 -6.11 18.90 6.12
C VAL A 24 -6.35 18.25 4.74
N VAL A 25 -5.35 17.55 4.20
CA VAL A 25 -5.46 16.83 2.93
C VAL A 25 -6.37 15.61 3.08
N PHE A 26 -6.22 14.85 4.18
CA PHE A 26 -7.03 13.66 4.45
C PHE A 26 -8.52 13.97 4.70
N LEU A 27 -8.82 15.14 5.25
CA LEU A 27 -10.20 15.62 5.47
C LEU A 27 -10.80 16.27 4.22
N ASN A 28 -10.00 16.64 3.23
CA ASN A 28 -10.47 17.20 1.97
C ASN A 28 -10.70 16.09 0.93
N LEU A 29 -11.96 15.68 0.80
CA LEU A 29 -12.36 14.61 -0.13
C LEU A 29 -11.89 14.87 -1.56
N ASN A 30 -12.00 16.11 -2.06
CA ASN A 30 -11.60 16.45 -3.43
C ASN A 30 -10.09 16.29 -3.65
N ALA A 31 -9.28 16.55 -2.63
CA ALA A 31 -7.83 16.39 -2.70
C ALA A 31 -7.42 14.91 -2.65
N ILE A 32 -8.08 14.10 -1.81
CA ILE A 32 -7.66 12.72 -1.56
C ILE A 32 -8.31 11.69 -2.49
N LEU A 33 -9.49 11.97 -3.03
CA LEU A 33 -10.24 11.03 -3.88
C LEU A 33 -9.42 10.55 -5.11
N PRO A 34 -8.71 11.41 -5.86
CA PRO A 34 -7.87 10.95 -6.97
C PRO A 34 -6.77 9.99 -6.51
N LEU A 35 -6.17 10.25 -5.34
CA LEU A 35 -5.13 9.38 -4.76
C LEU A 35 -5.69 8.03 -4.34
N ILE A 36 -6.91 8.00 -3.79
CA ILE A 36 -7.61 6.75 -3.45
C ILE A 36 -7.87 5.95 -4.71
N ILE A 37 -8.46 6.55 -5.74
CA ILE A 37 -8.78 5.88 -7.01
C ILE A 37 -7.50 5.30 -7.63
N LEU A 38 -6.45 6.12 -7.73
CA LEU A 38 -5.17 5.68 -8.29
C LEU A 38 -4.55 4.55 -7.45
N THR A 39 -4.60 4.64 -6.13
CA THR A 39 -4.08 3.61 -5.23
C THR A 39 -4.82 2.30 -5.39
N VAL A 40 -6.16 2.32 -5.39
CA VAL A 40 -6.98 1.13 -5.58
C VAL A 40 -6.72 0.52 -6.97
N ALA A 41 -6.66 1.34 -8.02
CA ALA A 41 -6.33 0.86 -9.36
C ALA A 41 -4.94 0.21 -9.41
N MET A 42 -3.92 0.82 -8.81
CA MET A 42 -2.56 0.26 -8.76
C MET A 42 -2.48 -1.02 -7.94
N LEU A 43 -3.23 -1.11 -6.83
CA LEU A 43 -3.26 -2.29 -5.99
C LEU A 43 -4.10 -3.43 -6.59
N THR A 44 -4.90 -3.21 -7.64
CA THR A 44 -5.79 -4.24 -8.20
C THR A 44 -5.48 -4.56 -9.66
N ALA A 45 -5.37 -3.56 -10.52
CA ALA A 45 -5.15 -3.76 -11.95
C ALA A 45 -3.75 -4.31 -12.24
N VAL A 46 -2.70 -3.72 -11.66
CA VAL A 46 -1.32 -4.16 -11.90
C VAL A 46 -1.11 -5.62 -11.51
N PRO A 47 -1.51 -6.07 -10.30
CA PRO A 47 -1.23 -7.43 -9.91
C PRO A 47 -2.19 -8.42 -10.60
N PHE A 48 -3.41 -8.00 -10.96
CA PHE A 48 -4.29 -8.81 -11.80
C PHE A 48 -3.72 -9.06 -13.20
N ILE A 49 -3.17 -8.03 -13.85
CA ILE A 49 -2.48 -8.16 -15.15
C ILE A 49 -1.30 -9.12 -15.04
N ILE A 50 -0.46 -8.95 -14.01
CA ILE A 50 0.69 -9.85 -13.75
C ILE A 50 0.20 -11.29 -13.54
N TYR A 51 -0.84 -11.48 -12.72
CA TYR A 51 -1.37 -12.82 -12.47
C TYR A 51 -1.83 -13.50 -13.76
N ILE A 52 -2.60 -12.81 -14.61
CA ILE A 52 -3.07 -13.36 -15.89
C ILE A 52 -1.91 -13.73 -16.81
N LEU A 53 -0.92 -12.84 -16.95
CA LEU A 53 0.24 -13.07 -17.83
C LEU A 53 1.07 -14.28 -17.40
N PHE A 54 1.18 -14.51 -16.09
CA PHE A 54 2.03 -15.56 -15.53
C PHE A 54 1.25 -16.76 -14.96
N ARG A 55 -0.07 -16.85 -15.15
CA ARG A 55 -0.94 -17.88 -14.54
C ARG A 55 -0.52 -19.33 -14.76
N LYS A 56 0.19 -19.62 -15.87
CA LYS A 56 0.74 -20.96 -16.17
C LYS A 56 1.88 -21.37 -15.23
N LYS A 57 2.53 -20.40 -14.57
CA LYS A 57 3.59 -20.58 -13.57
C LYS A 57 3.12 -19.99 -12.25
N LYS A 58 2.21 -20.69 -11.55
CA LYS A 58 1.49 -20.16 -10.37
C LYS A 58 2.43 -19.56 -9.31
N GLU A 59 3.51 -20.25 -8.94
CA GLU A 59 4.48 -19.74 -7.95
C GLU A 59 5.16 -18.43 -8.37
N LEU A 60 5.53 -18.33 -9.65
CA LEU A 60 6.13 -17.12 -10.21
C LEU A 60 5.10 -15.97 -10.24
N ALA A 61 3.85 -16.25 -10.64
CA ALA A 61 2.78 -15.27 -10.67
C ALA A 61 2.52 -14.67 -9.28
N ILE A 62 2.38 -15.52 -8.25
CA ILE A 62 2.18 -15.09 -6.86
C ILE A 62 3.35 -14.22 -6.39
N THR A 63 4.58 -14.63 -6.68
CA THR A 63 5.79 -13.87 -6.32
C THR A 63 5.83 -12.49 -6.98
N LEU A 64 5.53 -12.42 -8.28
CA LEU A 64 5.50 -11.15 -9.02
C LEU A 64 4.36 -10.23 -8.57
N VAL A 65 3.20 -10.79 -8.24
CA VAL A 65 2.07 -10.06 -7.64
C VAL A 65 2.47 -9.47 -6.29
N ALA A 66 3.08 -10.26 -5.42
CA ALA A 66 3.54 -9.78 -4.13
C ALA A 66 4.61 -8.68 -4.29
N PHE A 67 5.58 -8.87 -5.19
CA PHE A 67 6.66 -7.91 -5.41
C PHE A 67 6.21 -6.58 -6.04
N SER A 68 5.22 -6.62 -6.92
CA SER A 68 4.63 -5.42 -7.52
C SER A 68 3.77 -4.63 -6.52
N THR A 69 3.08 -5.34 -5.60
CA THR A 69 2.08 -4.77 -4.70
C THR A 69 2.64 -4.37 -3.33
N PHE A 70 3.62 -5.08 -2.79
CA PHE A 70 4.16 -4.80 -1.45
C PHE A 70 5.47 -4.03 -1.56
N LYS A 71 5.35 -2.71 -1.44
CA LYS A 71 6.50 -1.79 -1.34
C LYS A 71 6.79 -1.47 0.13
N ASN A 72 8.05 -1.18 0.45
CA ASN A 72 8.43 -0.73 1.78
C ASN A 72 7.99 0.73 2.00
N GLY A 73 6.75 0.91 2.45
CA GLY A 73 6.16 2.23 2.68
C GLY A 73 6.87 3.02 3.79
N GLY A 74 7.41 2.36 4.82
CA GLY A 74 8.14 3.03 5.89
C GLY A 74 9.43 3.69 5.41
N LEU A 75 10.20 2.98 4.58
CA LEU A 75 11.39 3.55 3.95
C LEU A 75 11.04 4.69 3.00
N ALA A 76 10.00 4.52 2.18
CA ALA A 76 9.53 5.58 1.29
C ALA A 76 9.12 6.83 2.09
N ALA A 77 8.43 6.67 3.23
CA ALA A 77 8.02 7.78 4.07
C ALA A 77 9.22 8.51 4.69
N ALA A 78 10.21 7.76 5.16
CA ALA A 78 11.44 8.34 5.69
C ALA A 78 12.19 9.17 4.63
N ILE A 79 12.35 8.64 3.41
CA ILE A 79 12.99 9.36 2.30
C ILE A 79 12.18 10.62 1.95
N CYS A 80 10.86 10.49 1.85
CA CYS A 80 9.97 11.59 1.51
C CYS A 80 10.02 12.73 2.53
N LEU A 81 9.91 12.42 3.82
CA LEU A 81 9.99 13.42 4.89
C LEU A 81 11.38 14.05 5.02
N ALA A 82 12.44 13.33 4.64
CA ALA A 82 13.79 13.86 4.70
C ALA A 82 14.12 14.82 3.54
N LEU A 83 13.52 14.63 2.36
CA LEU A 83 13.92 15.32 1.14
C LEU A 83 12.85 16.26 0.56
N PHE A 84 11.59 16.10 0.95
CA PHE A 84 10.45 16.80 0.34
C PHE A 84 9.51 17.37 1.40
N THR A 85 8.43 17.98 0.95
CA THR A 85 7.41 18.54 1.83
C THR A 85 6.58 17.43 2.49
N PRO A 86 5.92 17.71 3.64
CA PRO A 86 5.12 16.70 4.33
C PRO A 86 3.97 16.11 3.50
N GLU A 87 3.47 16.83 2.50
CA GLU A 87 2.40 16.35 1.61
C GLU A 87 2.86 15.19 0.72
N SER A 88 4.18 15.06 0.51
CA SER A 88 4.76 13.98 -0.30
C SER A 88 4.52 12.57 0.27
N VAL A 89 4.22 12.45 1.58
CA VAL A 89 3.90 11.16 2.21
C VAL A 89 2.41 10.80 2.20
N VAL A 90 1.52 11.68 1.74
CA VAL A 90 0.08 11.40 1.64
C VAL A 90 -0.22 10.11 0.86
N PRO A 91 0.39 9.85 -0.33
CA PRO A 91 0.15 8.61 -1.06
C PRO A 91 0.52 7.35 -0.27
N ILE A 92 1.53 7.44 0.61
CA ILE A 92 1.97 6.33 1.46
C ILE A 92 0.92 6.05 2.53
N GLY A 93 0.33 7.09 3.13
CA GLY A 93 -0.79 6.95 4.06
C GLY A 93 -2.00 6.28 3.39
N VAL A 94 -2.41 6.76 2.21
CA VAL A 94 -3.50 6.13 1.44
C VAL A 94 -3.18 4.66 1.16
N ARG A 95 -1.97 4.35 0.67
CA ARG A 95 -1.56 2.97 0.39
C ARG A 95 -1.54 2.09 1.64
N ALA A 96 -1.07 2.59 2.78
CA ALA A 96 -1.01 1.83 4.03
C ALA A 96 -2.40 1.35 4.49
N PHE A 97 -3.44 2.15 4.23
CA PHE A 97 -4.82 1.78 4.51
C PHE A 97 -5.33 0.67 3.57
N PHE A 98 -5.10 0.80 2.26
CA PHE A 98 -5.62 -0.16 1.27
C PHE A 98 -4.78 -1.43 1.09
N ALA A 99 -3.51 -1.42 1.48
CA ALA A 99 -2.62 -2.57 1.28
C ALA A 99 -3.13 -3.85 1.97
N PRO A 100 -3.55 -3.85 3.25
CA PRO A 100 -4.14 -5.04 3.87
C PRO A 100 -5.40 -5.53 3.16
N LEU A 101 -6.25 -4.61 2.69
CA LEU A 101 -7.46 -4.96 1.93
C LEU A 101 -7.12 -5.66 0.61
N SER A 102 -6.08 -5.20 -0.07
CA SER A 102 -5.60 -5.83 -1.31
C SER A 102 -5.08 -7.26 -1.08
N VAL A 103 -4.40 -7.53 0.05
CA VAL A 103 -3.97 -8.90 0.43
C VAL A 103 -5.18 -9.82 0.55
N ILE A 104 -6.21 -9.37 1.27
CA ILE A 104 -7.43 -10.14 1.49
C ILE A 104 -8.11 -10.43 0.16
N LEU A 105 -8.22 -9.43 -0.71
CA LEU A 105 -8.80 -9.57 -2.04
C LEU A 105 -8.03 -10.61 -2.89
N PHE A 106 -6.70 -10.52 -2.96
CA PHE A 106 -5.91 -11.47 -3.76
C PHE A 106 -5.93 -12.88 -3.18
N SER A 107 -5.89 -13.03 -1.85
CA SER A 107 -6.01 -14.34 -1.22
C SER A 107 -7.38 -14.98 -1.50
N TRP A 108 -8.44 -14.16 -1.58
CA TRP A 108 -9.76 -14.63 -1.98
C TRP A 108 -9.81 -15.01 -3.48
N LEU A 109 -9.21 -14.20 -4.37
CA LEU A 109 -9.15 -14.48 -5.80
C LEU A 109 -8.36 -15.76 -6.11
N GLU A 110 -7.21 -15.97 -5.46
CA GLU A 110 -6.40 -17.17 -5.61
C GLU A 110 -7.17 -18.45 -5.27
N LYS A 111 -8.03 -18.42 -4.25
CA LYS A 111 -8.86 -19.57 -3.89
C LYS A 111 -9.95 -19.90 -4.93
N ARG A 112 -10.30 -18.95 -5.80
CA ARG A 112 -11.38 -19.09 -6.78
C ARG A 112 -10.88 -19.49 -8.18
N PHE A 113 -9.59 -19.31 -8.50
CA PHE A 113 -8.98 -19.52 -9.81
C PHE A 113 -7.78 -20.48 -9.77
#